data_AF-A0A961T178-F1
#
_entry.id   AF-A0A961T178-F1
#
_cell.length_a   1.000
_cell.length_b   1.000
_cell.length_c   1.000
_cell.angle_alpha   90.00
_cell.angle_beta   90.00
_cell.angle_gamma   90.00
#
_symmetry.space_group_name_H-M   'P 1'
#
loop_
_entity.id
_entity.type
_entity.pdbx_description
1 polymer ?
#
loop_
_entity_poly.entity_id
_entity_poly.type
_entity_poly.pdbx_seq_one_letter_code
_entity_poly.pdbx_strand_id
1 'polypeptide(L)'
;DSQIYSCNLEWFNSLPADVREGIEFASEITAQQNLAKVPAARNYAMAELRKAGVEFHSLSDDQLAEWKDTGGYQRSEWDKFKADLAGSMDNFSALEEAAGTMGRFYVHDA
;
A
#
# COMPACT_ATOMS: atom_id res chain seq x y z
N ASP A 1 0.48 -2.83 3.44
CA ASP A 1 -0.56 -1.87 3.86
C ASP A 1 -0.36 -0.54 3.18
N SER A 2 -1.41 -0.02 2.53
CA SER A 2 -1.36 1.17 1.64
C SER A 2 -2.45 2.18 2.00
N GLN A 3 -2.68 2.40 3.29
CA GLN A 3 -3.67 3.35 3.79
C GLN A 3 -3.14 4.79 3.67
N ILE A 4 -4.01 5.72 3.29
CA ILE A 4 -3.70 7.15 3.25
C ILE A 4 -4.32 7.82 4.47
N TYR A 5 -3.49 8.43 5.30
CA TYR A 5 -3.95 9.32 6.36
C TYR A 5 -3.91 10.76 5.84
N SER A 6 -5.04 11.47 5.95
CA SER A 6 -5.16 12.84 5.48
C SER A 6 -5.70 13.75 6.57
N CYS A 7 -5.37 15.03 6.47
CA CYS A 7 -5.95 16.09 7.28
C CYS A 7 -6.33 17.27 6.39
N ASN A 8 -7.15 18.18 6.93
CA ASN A 8 -7.50 19.39 6.20
C ASN A 8 -6.26 20.29 6.07
N LEU A 9 -5.89 20.61 4.82
CA LEU A 9 -4.66 21.35 4.52
C LEU A 9 -4.72 22.80 5.00
N GLU A 10 -5.88 23.46 4.89
CA GLU A 10 -6.05 24.84 5.35
C GLU A 10 -5.87 24.94 6.87
N TRP A 11 -6.52 24.06 7.62
CA TRP A 11 -6.35 23.92 9.05
C TRP A 11 -4.89 23.65 9.41
N PHE A 12 -4.26 22.65 8.78
CA PHE A 12 -2.86 22.31 9.06
C PHE A 12 -1.94 23.51 8.84
N ASN A 13 -2.10 24.21 7.71
CA ASN A 13 -1.30 25.40 7.38
C ASN A 13 -1.57 26.59 8.31
N SER A 14 -2.78 26.68 8.90
CA SER A 14 -3.12 27.73 9.87
C SER A 14 -2.44 27.58 11.23
N LEU A 15 -1.88 26.40 11.54
CA LEU A 15 -1.23 26.14 12.83
C LEU A 15 0.15 26.83 12.93
N PRO A 16 0.61 27.14 14.16
CA PRO A 16 2.00 27.54 14.41
C PRO A 16 3.02 26.54 13.86
N ALA A 17 4.20 27.02 13.47
CA ALA A 17 5.21 26.22 12.79
C ALA A 17 5.68 25.02 13.65
N ASP A 18 5.92 25.25 14.94
CA ASP A 18 6.31 24.21 15.90
C ASP A 18 5.24 23.13 16.07
N VAL A 19 3.97 23.50 16.01
CA VAL A 19 2.85 22.54 16.05
C VAL A 19 2.80 21.70 14.79
N ARG A 20 2.98 22.30 13.60
CA ARG A 20 3.02 21.55 12.32
C ARG A 20 4.16 20.54 12.31
N GLU A 21 5.36 20.97 12.69
CA GLU A 21 6.54 20.09 12.79
C GLU A 21 6.30 18.93 13.76
N GLY A 22 5.66 19.20 14.90
CA GLY A 22 5.26 18.17 15.85
C GLY A 22 4.29 17.14 15.27
N ILE A 23 3.31 17.59 14.48
CA ILE A 23 2.35 16.72 13.79
C ILE A 23 3.05 15.88 12.72
N GLU A 24 3.92 16.47 11.90
CA GLU A 24 4.66 15.75 10.85
C GLU A 24 5.56 14.67 11.47
N PHE A 25 6.31 15.03 12.51
CA PHE A 25 7.15 14.08 13.23
C PHE A 25 6.33 12.94 13.84
N ALA A 26 5.24 13.25 14.55
CA ALA A 26 4.37 12.24 15.13
C ALA A 26 3.72 11.35 14.06
N SER A 27 3.33 11.92 12.92
CA SER A 27 2.74 11.18 11.80
C SER A 27 3.74 10.19 11.20
N GLU A 28 4.99 10.59 11.00
CA GLU A 28 6.06 9.71 10.51
C GLU A 28 6.33 8.55 11.49
N ILE A 29 6.45 8.86 12.79
CA ILE A 29 6.71 7.84 13.82
C ILE A 29 5.55 6.85 13.91
N THR A 30 4.32 7.34 13.95
CA THR A 30 3.14 6.48 14.07
C THR A 30 2.91 5.64 12.82
N ALA A 31 3.22 6.15 11.61
CA ALA A 31 3.19 5.37 10.37
C ALA A 31 4.19 4.21 10.42
N GLN A 32 5.43 4.45 10.85
CA GLN A 32 6.43 3.38 11.00
C GLN A 32 6.01 2.35 12.05
N GLN A 33 5.49 2.79 13.20
CA GLN A 33 4.99 1.90 14.24
C GLN A 33 3.81 1.05 13.77
N ASN A 34 2.94 1.61 12.92
CA ASN A 34 1.87 0.85 12.29
C ASN A 34 2.44 -0.26 11.41
N LEU A 35 3.34 0.08 10.47
CA LEU A 35 3.99 -0.88 9.58
C LEU A 35 4.72 -2.00 10.34
N ALA A 36 5.41 -1.66 11.45
CA ALA A 36 6.10 -2.64 12.28
C ALA A 36 5.15 -3.64 12.97
N LYS A 37 3.88 -3.28 13.21
CA LYS A 37 2.88 -4.16 13.83
C LYS A 37 2.20 -5.10 12.84
N VAL A 38 2.18 -4.74 11.56
CA VAL A 38 1.46 -5.49 10.51
C VAL A 38 1.81 -6.98 10.50
N PRO A 39 3.09 -7.41 10.54
CA PRO A 39 3.42 -8.82 10.45
C PRO A 39 2.84 -9.64 11.62
N ALA A 40 2.96 -9.11 12.84
CA ALA A 40 2.46 -9.78 14.04
C ALA A 40 0.92 -9.85 14.04
N ALA A 41 0.24 -8.76 13.68
CA ALA A 41 -1.22 -8.71 13.60
C ALA A 41 -1.75 -9.67 12.53
N ARG A 42 -1.12 -9.71 11.36
CA ARG A 42 -1.50 -10.62 10.27
C ARG A 42 -1.28 -12.07 10.66
N ASN A 43 -0.13 -12.41 11.25
CA ASN A 43 0.16 -13.78 11.68
C ASN A 43 -0.83 -14.27 12.75
N TYR A 44 -1.17 -13.41 13.70
CA TYR A 44 -2.20 -13.69 14.69
C TYR A 44 -3.56 -13.96 14.02
N ALA A 45 -4.00 -13.05 13.14
CA ALA A 45 -5.28 -13.21 12.43
C ALA A 45 -5.32 -14.50 11.60
N MET A 46 -4.25 -14.82 10.86
CA MET A 46 -4.15 -16.07 10.10
C MET A 46 -4.17 -17.30 11.01
N ALA A 47 -3.53 -17.25 12.18
CA ALA A 47 -3.57 -18.35 13.15
C ALA A 47 -4.99 -18.59 13.67
N GLU A 48 -5.73 -17.53 14.02
CA GLU A 48 -7.13 -17.63 14.46
C GLU A 48 -8.04 -18.17 13.34
N LEU A 49 -7.84 -17.73 12.09
CA LEU A 49 -8.57 -18.26 10.94
C LEU A 49 -8.30 -19.76 10.73
N ARG A 50 -7.04 -20.20 10.84
CA ARG A 50 -6.71 -21.64 10.77
C ARG A 50 -7.37 -22.43 11.90
N LYS A 51 -7.39 -21.91 13.12
CA LYS A 51 -8.09 -22.54 14.25
C LYS A 51 -9.60 -22.67 14.00
N ALA A 52 -10.19 -21.72 13.28
CA ALA A 52 -11.59 -21.77 12.86
C ALA A 52 -11.84 -22.70 11.65
N GLY A 53 -10.81 -23.38 11.14
CA GLY A 53 -10.92 -24.33 10.02
C GLY A 53 -10.74 -23.70 8.64
N VAL A 54 -10.26 -22.46 8.54
CA VAL A 54 -9.94 -21.84 7.25
C VAL A 54 -8.64 -22.43 6.68
N GLU A 55 -8.72 -22.92 5.44
CA GLU A 55 -7.58 -23.36 4.66
C GLU A 55 -7.07 -22.21 3.78
N PHE A 56 -5.75 -22.02 3.74
CA PHE A 56 -5.11 -21.01 2.91
C PHE A 56 -4.43 -21.69 1.73
N HIS A 57 -4.79 -21.27 0.51
CA HIS A 57 -4.15 -21.71 -0.72
C HIS A 57 -3.12 -20.69 -1.19
N SER A 58 -1.85 -21.08 -1.19
CA SER A 58 -0.77 -20.27 -1.78
C SER A 58 -0.68 -20.58 -3.27
N LEU A 59 -0.77 -19.53 -4.09
CA LEU A 59 -0.65 -19.68 -5.54
C LEU A 59 0.79 -20.01 -5.93
N SER A 60 0.94 -20.93 -6.88
CA SER A 60 2.20 -21.14 -7.60
C SER A 60 2.50 -19.97 -8.54
N ASP A 61 3.74 -19.89 -9.01
CA ASP A 61 4.15 -18.87 -9.99
C ASP A 61 3.30 -18.94 -11.28
N ASP A 62 2.98 -20.14 -11.76
CA ASP A 62 2.13 -20.34 -12.93
C ASP A 62 0.70 -19.82 -12.69
N GLN A 63 0.13 -20.09 -11.51
CA GLN A 63 -1.19 -19.58 -11.14
C GLN A 63 -1.17 -18.05 -11.00
N LEU A 64 -0.11 -17.48 -10.41
CA LEU A 64 0.04 -16.02 -10.33
C LEU A 64 0.19 -15.39 -11.72
N ALA A 65 0.88 -16.05 -12.65
CA ALA A 65 0.99 -15.60 -14.03
C ALA A 65 -0.38 -15.59 -14.73
N GLU A 66 -1.18 -16.64 -14.56
CA GLU A 66 -2.55 -16.69 -15.10
C GLU A 66 -3.42 -15.53 -14.57
N TRP A 67 -3.30 -15.20 -13.28
CA TRP A 67 -4.01 -14.04 -12.69
C TRP A 67 -3.55 -12.71 -13.30
N LYS A 68 -2.24 -12.52 -13.51
CA LYS A 68 -1.68 -11.33 -14.17
C LYS A 68 -2.16 -11.22 -15.62
N ASP A 69 -2.17 -12.32 -16.36
CA ASP A 69 -2.60 -12.33 -17.76
C ASP A 69 -4.11 -12.08 -17.88
N THR A 70 -4.90 -12.57 -16.93
CA THR A 70 -6.37 -12.48 -16.95
C THR A 70 -6.87 -11.13 -16.48
N GLY A 71 -6.27 -10.54 -15.43
CA GLY A 71 -6.79 -9.33 -14.78
C GLY A 71 -5.73 -8.30 -14.40
N GLY A 72 -4.46 -8.49 -14.77
CA GLY A 72 -3.39 -7.56 -14.44
C GLY A 72 -3.50 -6.23 -15.19
N TYR A 73 -2.93 -5.18 -14.59
CA TYR A 73 -2.95 -3.82 -15.14
C TYR A 73 -2.23 -3.70 -16.50
N GLN A 74 -1.44 -4.72 -16.88
CA GLN A 74 -0.75 -4.82 -18.17
C GLN A 74 -1.74 -4.90 -19.34
N ARG A 75 -2.99 -5.32 -19.10
CA ARG A 75 -4.01 -5.43 -20.15
C ARG A 75 -4.48 -4.05 -20.61
N SER A 76 -4.71 -3.91 -21.91
CA SER A 76 -5.09 -2.64 -22.53
C SER A 76 -6.50 -2.16 -22.16
N GLU A 77 -7.37 -3.06 -21.68
CA GLU A 77 -8.68 -2.69 -21.13
C GLU A 77 -8.58 -1.71 -19.94
N TRP A 78 -7.43 -1.68 -19.26
CA TRP A 78 -7.15 -0.74 -18.18
C TRP A 78 -6.56 0.59 -18.65
N ASP A 79 -6.12 0.72 -19.91
CA ASP A 79 -5.36 1.89 -20.40
C ASP A 79 -6.10 3.19 -20.18
N LYS A 80 -7.42 3.21 -20.42
CA LYS A 80 -8.24 4.39 -20.15
C LYS A 80 -8.21 4.76 -18.67
N PHE A 81 -8.38 3.80 -17.76
CA PHE A 81 -8.35 4.06 -16.32
C PHE A 81 -6.96 4.51 -15.87
N LYS A 82 -5.90 3.90 -16.40
CA LYS A 82 -4.51 4.29 -16.10
C LYS A 82 -4.26 5.75 -16.51
N ALA A 83 -4.65 6.13 -17.73
CA ALA A 83 -4.51 7.50 -18.20
C ALA A 83 -5.39 8.49 -17.43
N ASP A 84 -6.67 8.15 -17.18
CA ASP A 84 -7.62 9.04 -16.50
C ASP A 84 -7.23 9.27 -15.03
N LEU A 85 -6.75 8.23 -14.32
CA LEU A 85 -6.40 8.32 -12.89
C LEU A 85 -4.99 8.88 -12.65
N ALA A 86 -4.00 8.48 -13.46
CA ALA A 86 -2.63 8.99 -13.33
C ALA A 86 -2.43 10.33 -14.06
N GLY A 87 -3.40 10.77 -14.87
CA GLY A 87 -3.34 11.95 -15.71
C GLY A 87 -2.63 11.73 -17.05
N SER A 88 -1.81 10.69 -17.18
CA SER A 88 -1.19 10.26 -18.44
C SER A 88 -0.63 8.83 -18.30
N MET A 89 -0.36 8.18 -19.42
CA MET A 89 0.35 6.89 -19.42
C MET A 89 1.81 7.02 -18.97
N ASP A 90 2.44 8.18 -19.18
CA ASP A 90 3.80 8.44 -18.70
C ASP A 90 3.83 8.51 -17.16
N ASN A 91 2.84 9.20 -16.55
CA ASN A 91 2.71 9.24 -15.10
C ASN A 91 2.40 7.85 -14.52
N PHE A 92 1.55 7.07 -15.19
CA PHE A 92 1.29 5.69 -14.78
C PHE A 92 2.58 4.86 -14.79
N SER A 93 3.37 4.94 -15.86
CA SER A 93 4.64 4.21 -15.98
C SER A 93 5.61 4.57 -14.85
N ALA A 94 5.68 5.84 -14.47
CA ALA A 94 6.49 6.28 -13.34
C ALA A 94 5.98 5.72 -11.99
N LEU A 95 4.66 5.64 -11.80
CA LEU A 95 4.05 5.03 -10.61
C LEU A 95 4.28 3.52 -10.55
N GLU A 96 4.22 2.83 -11.70
CA GLU A 96 4.52 1.41 -11.84
C GLU A 96 5.97 1.11 -11.44
N GLU A 97 6.93 1.87 -11.98
CA GLU A 97 8.35 1.76 -11.61
C GLU A 97 8.56 1.99 -10.11
N ALA A 98 7.93 3.03 -9.56
CA ALA A 98 8.01 3.34 -8.13
C ALA A 98 7.43 2.20 -7.26
N ALA A 99 6.32 1.58 -7.68
CA ALA A 99 5.70 0.45 -6.98
C ALA A 99 6.59 -0.81 -7.00
N GLY A 100 7.39 -1.00 -8.05
CA GLY A 100 8.37 -2.09 -8.16
C GLY A 100 9.69 -1.81 -7.43
N THR A 101 9.91 -0.60 -6.91
CA THR A 101 11.16 -0.17 -6.29
C THR A 101 11.03 -0.15 -4.77
N MET A 102 11.94 -0.85 -4.07
CA MET A 102 11.93 -0.88 -2.60
C MET A 102 12.21 0.52 -2.02
N GLY A 103 11.21 1.10 -1.36
CA GLY A 103 11.32 2.37 -0.66
C GLY A 103 11.81 2.23 0.78
N ARG A 104 11.81 3.35 1.52
CA ARG A 104 12.14 3.40 2.95
C ARG A 104 11.14 2.64 3.83
N PHE A 105 9.87 2.65 3.45
CA PHE A 105 8.79 2.05 4.21
C PHE A 105 8.70 0.56 3.88
N TYR A 106 9.18 -0.27 4.80
CA TYR A 106 9.25 -1.72 4.65
C TYR A 106 8.38 -2.41 5.69
N VAL A 107 7.69 -3.47 5.26
CA VAL A 107 7.03 -4.43 6.13
C VAL A 107 7.69 -5.78 5.89
N HIS A 108 8.14 -6.43 6.96
CA HIS A 108 8.65 -7.80 6.87
C HIS A 108 7.49 -8.77 6.69
N ASP A 109 6.99 -8.85 5.46
CA ASP A 109 5.99 -9.84 5.09
C ASP A 109 6.67 -11.21 4.98
N ALA A 110 6.08 -12.20 5.65
CA ALA A 110 6.52 -13.59 5.70
C ALA A 110 6.06 -14.36 4.47
#